data_AF-A0A2R6PSW1-F1
#
_entry.id   AF-A0A2R6PSW1-F1
#
_cell.length_a   1.000
_cell.length_b   1.000
_cell.length_c   1.000
_cell.angle_alpha   90.00
_cell.angle_beta   90.00
_cell.angle_gamma   90.00
#
_symmetry.space_group_name_H-M   'P 1'
#
loop_
_entity.id
_entity.type
_entity.pdbx_description
1 polymer ?
#
loop_
_entity_poly.entity_id
_entity_poly.type
_entity_poly.pdbx_seq_one_letter_code
_entity_poly.pdbx_strand_id
1 'polypeptide(L)'
;MKLEYQKKVASLNRQKKHGASTEAIEKTKATVSHLHTRYIVDMQSMDSTVSEINRLRDEQLYPKLVVLVDGIATMWEAMKEQHENQYKIVTALRYLDMSQSTKETSDQHHERTVQLWHVVQEWHSQCGKLMTHQRLYIKALNNWLNLNLIPVDTNLKEKVSSPQRSRSPPIQSLLHAWGDYLDNLSDELARTAISSFAAVVHTIMQQQVEELKLRDKCEDTRKELARRTQQFEDWNKKYMQKRTPPDEMDPERAQDKDIVEERKSAVEVVKQRLEEDEEAYQNQGIQVREKSLTSMRTQLPELFRVMFNFSSEASNTYRKLRSIAHPPKPNANS
;
A
#
# COMPACT_ATOMS: atom_id res chain seq x y z
N MET A 1 48.50 -16.37 -6.61
CA MET A 1 49.45 -15.69 -5.71
C MET A 1 49.81 -16.49 -4.45
N LYS A 2 48.98 -16.58 -3.38
CA LYS A 2 49.32 -17.37 -2.16
C LYS A 2 49.70 -18.83 -2.46
N LEU A 3 48.85 -19.52 -3.22
CA LEU A 3 49.06 -20.92 -3.60
C LEU A 3 50.29 -21.12 -4.49
N GLU A 4 50.57 -20.18 -5.39
CA GLU A 4 51.73 -20.24 -6.29
C GLU A 4 53.04 -20.02 -5.52
N TYR A 5 53.04 -19.05 -4.59
CA TYR A 5 54.15 -18.84 -3.66
C TYR A 5 54.43 -20.13 -2.85
N GLN A 6 53.39 -20.72 -2.24
CA GLN A 6 53.52 -21.95 -1.47
C GLN A 6 54.03 -23.14 -2.31
N LYS A 7 53.50 -23.33 -3.52
CA LYS A 7 53.97 -24.37 -4.47
C LYS A 7 55.43 -24.16 -4.84
N LYS A 8 55.86 -22.93 -5.07
CA LYS A 8 57.25 -22.63 -5.46
C LYS A 8 58.23 -22.78 -4.30
N VAL A 9 57.83 -22.40 -3.08
CA VAL A 9 58.59 -22.68 -1.85
C VAL A 9 58.76 -24.20 -1.65
N ALA A 10 57.70 -24.98 -1.85
CA ALA A 10 57.78 -26.44 -1.77
C ALA A 10 58.71 -27.04 -2.84
N SER A 11 58.69 -26.51 -4.07
CA SER A 11 59.59 -26.89 -5.16
C SER A 11 61.07 -26.58 -4.82
N LEU A 12 61.35 -25.39 -4.27
CA LEU A 12 62.70 -25.02 -3.81
C LEU A 12 63.21 -25.98 -2.72
N ASN A 13 62.35 -26.34 -1.75
CA ASN A 13 62.71 -27.28 -0.69
C ASN A 13 62.99 -28.69 -1.23
N ARG A 14 62.27 -29.14 -2.26
CA ARG A 14 62.55 -30.42 -2.93
C ARG A 14 63.91 -30.41 -3.64
N GLN A 15 64.22 -29.35 -4.39
CA GLN A 15 65.52 -29.21 -5.08
C GLN A 15 66.71 -29.20 -4.11
N LYS A 16 66.57 -28.52 -2.96
CA LYS A 16 67.58 -28.54 -1.89
C LYS A 16 67.80 -29.95 -1.31
N LYS A 17 66.74 -30.75 -1.20
CA LYS A 17 66.81 -32.13 -0.66
C LYS A 17 67.39 -33.14 -1.65
N HIS A 18 67.22 -32.95 -2.95
CA HIS A 18 67.63 -33.91 -3.99
C HIS A 18 68.94 -33.54 -4.68
N GLY A 19 69.72 -32.59 -4.13
CA GLY A 19 71.04 -32.25 -4.65
C GLY A 19 71.02 -31.62 -6.05
N ALA A 20 70.03 -30.78 -6.36
CA ALA A 20 70.00 -30.03 -7.63
C ALA A 20 71.22 -29.10 -7.76
N SER A 21 71.59 -28.75 -9.00
CA SER A 21 72.73 -27.86 -9.25
C SER A 21 72.56 -26.50 -8.56
N THR A 22 73.67 -25.91 -8.10
CA THR A 22 73.69 -24.62 -7.40
C THR A 22 72.98 -23.52 -8.22
N GLU A 23 73.20 -23.49 -9.53
CA GLU A 23 72.54 -22.56 -10.45
C GLU A 23 71.00 -22.72 -10.47
N ALA A 24 70.51 -23.96 -10.50
CA ALA A 24 69.07 -24.24 -10.48
C ALA A 24 68.41 -23.84 -9.15
N ILE A 25 69.14 -24.01 -8.03
CA ILE A 25 68.70 -23.58 -6.70
C ILE A 25 68.62 -22.05 -6.63
N GLU A 26 69.64 -21.33 -7.10
CA GLU A 26 69.64 -19.86 -7.10
C GLU A 26 68.55 -19.27 -7.99
N LYS A 27 68.34 -19.82 -9.19
CA LYS A 27 67.22 -19.41 -10.07
C LYS A 27 65.86 -19.59 -9.39
N THR A 28 65.67 -20.70 -8.69
CA THR A 28 64.43 -20.98 -7.96
C THR A 28 64.28 -20.08 -6.74
N LYS A 29 65.36 -19.75 -6.01
CA LYS A 29 65.34 -18.76 -4.93
C LYS A 29 64.93 -17.37 -5.43
N ALA A 30 65.50 -16.91 -6.54
CA ALA A 30 65.12 -15.63 -7.14
C ALA A 30 63.61 -15.59 -7.47
N THR A 31 63.07 -16.68 -8.02
CA THR A 31 61.63 -16.79 -8.31
C THR A 31 60.78 -16.78 -7.04
N VAL A 32 61.22 -17.47 -5.99
CA VAL A 32 60.53 -17.46 -4.68
C VAL A 32 60.52 -16.06 -4.07
N SER A 33 61.65 -15.34 -4.12
CA SER A 33 61.75 -13.96 -3.62
C SER A 33 60.82 -13.01 -4.38
N HIS A 34 60.81 -13.08 -5.72
CA HIS A 34 59.89 -12.28 -6.53
C HIS A 34 58.41 -12.58 -6.21
N LEU A 35 58.04 -13.86 -6.11
CA LEU A 35 56.69 -14.26 -5.73
C LEU A 35 56.33 -13.84 -4.30
N HIS A 36 57.29 -13.80 -3.38
CA HIS A 36 57.10 -13.32 -2.03
C HIS A 36 56.75 -11.82 -2.03
N THR A 37 57.55 -10.99 -2.70
CA THR A 37 57.26 -9.55 -2.83
C THR A 37 55.89 -9.30 -3.41
N ARG A 38 55.53 -9.97 -4.52
CA ARG A 38 54.20 -9.83 -5.13
C ARG A 38 53.08 -10.27 -4.19
N TYR A 39 53.25 -11.41 -3.50
CA TYR A 39 52.28 -11.86 -2.51
C TYR A 39 52.07 -10.85 -1.37
N ILE A 40 53.14 -10.22 -0.88
CA ILE A 40 53.05 -9.17 0.15
C ILE A 40 52.30 -7.95 -0.38
N VAL A 41 52.61 -7.49 -1.60
CA VAL A 41 51.92 -6.36 -2.23
C VAL A 41 50.42 -6.66 -2.41
N ASP A 42 50.07 -7.85 -2.90
CA ASP A 42 48.65 -8.25 -3.05
C ASP A 42 47.94 -8.30 -1.70
N MET A 43 48.61 -8.81 -0.66
CA MET A 43 48.06 -8.85 0.70
C MET A 43 47.82 -7.44 1.25
N GLN A 44 48.77 -6.52 1.09
CA GLN A 44 48.63 -5.12 1.52
C GLN A 44 47.52 -4.40 0.75
N SER A 45 47.41 -4.62 -0.57
CA SER A 45 46.33 -4.05 -1.39
C SER A 45 44.96 -4.55 -0.93
N MET A 46 44.86 -5.83 -0.58
CA MET A 46 43.64 -6.43 -0.05
C MET A 46 43.30 -5.88 1.34
N ASP A 47 44.28 -5.78 2.25
CA ASP A 47 44.09 -5.18 3.58
C ASP A 47 43.62 -3.72 3.49
N SER A 48 44.18 -2.94 2.54
CA SER A 48 43.74 -1.57 2.27
C SER A 48 42.28 -1.52 1.78
N THR A 49 41.90 -2.43 0.88
CA THR A 49 40.51 -2.53 0.38
C THR A 49 39.55 -2.88 1.52
N VAL A 50 39.90 -3.86 2.36
CA VAL A 50 39.10 -4.24 3.53
C VAL A 50 38.98 -3.09 4.53
N SER A 51 40.06 -2.34 4.76
CA SER A 51 40.04 -1.16 5.62
C SER A 51 39.07 -0.10 5.11
N GLU A 52 39.07 0.16 3.80
CA GLU A 52 38.15 1.14 3.20
C GLU A 52 36.69 0.68 3.27
N ILE A 53 36.42 -0.62 3.06
CA ILE A 53 35.09 -1.21 3.27
C ILE A 53 34.62 -1.03 4.71
N ASN A 54 35.48 -1.33 5.70
CA ASN A 54 35.14 -1.15 7.12
C ASN A 54 34.86 0.32 7.44
N ARG A 55 35.66 1.25 6.90
CA ARG A 55 35.45 2.69 7.04
C ARG A 55 34.10 3.13 6.47
N LEU A 56 33.78 2.71 5.24
CA LEU A 56 32.49 2.99 4.61
C LEU A 56 31.31 2.42 5.42
N ARG A 57 31.46 1.19 5.94
CA ARG A 57 30.46 0.52 6.75
C ARG A 57 30.20 1.25 8.07
N ASP A 58 31.25 1.49 8.84
CA ASP A 58 31.13 1.91 10.24
C ASP A 58 31.04 3.44 10.38
N GLU A 59 31.77 4.20 9.56
CA GLU A 59 31.82 5.66 9.67
C GLU A 59 30.81 6.38 8.76
N GLN A 60 30.33 5.74 7.69
CA GLN A 60 29.39 6.39 6.76
C GLN A 60 28.02 5.73 6.73
N LEU A 61 27.94 4.42 6.52
CA LEU A 61 26.66 3.73 6.39
C LEU A 61 25.94 3.64 7.74
N TYR A 62 26.64 3.20 8.80
CA TYR A 62 26.00 3.03 10.12
C TYR A 62 25.35 4.31 10.67
N PRO A 63 26.01 5.49 10.68
CA PRO A 63 25.36 6.72 11.14
C PRO A 63 24.11 7.09 10.31
N LYS A 64 24.12 6.85 9.00
CA LYS A 64 22.95 7.07 8.14
C LYS A 64 21.81 6.12 8.49
N LEU A 65 22.12 4.87 8.81
CA LEU A 65 21.12 3.90 9.27
C LEU A 65 20.52 4.29 10.62
N VAL A 66 21.33 4.80 11.55
CA VAL A 66 20.84 5.31 12.84
C VAL A 66 19.84 6.45 12.62
N VAL A 67 20.19 7.43 11.79
CA VAL A 67 19.29 8.55 11.43
C VAL A 67 18.02 8.04 10.74
N LEU A 68 18.13 7.04 9.87
CA LEU A 68 16.97 6.44 9.21
C LEU A 68 16.04 5.74 10.21
N VAL A 69 16.59 4.98 11.16
CA VAL A 69 15.81 4.35 12.24
C VAL A 69 15.09 5.42 13.07
N ASP A 70 15.77 6.51 13.44
CA ASP A 70 15.16 7.63 14.16
C ASP A 70 13.98 8.23 13.38
N GLY A 71 14.18 8.52 12.08
CA GLY A 71 13.14 9.08 11.22
C GLY A 71 11.93 8.16 11.07
N ILE A 72 12.15 6.86 10.88
CA ILE A 72 11.06 5.87 10.77
C ILE A 72 10.35 5.68 12.12
N ALA A 73 11.07 5.69 13.24
CA ALA A 73 10.48 5.62 14.57
C ALA A 73 9.56 6.82 14.84
N THR A 74 10.01 8.03 14.52
CA THR A 74 9.19 9.24 14.63
C THR A 74 7.96 9.18 13.72
N MET A 75 8.11 8.72 12.47
CA MET A 75 7.00 8.55 11.55
C MET A 75 5.95 7.57 12.09
N TRP A 76 6.35 6.42 12.62
CA TRP A 76 5.42 5.44 13.17
C TRP A 76 4.74 5.90 14.46
N GLU A 77 5.42 6.66 15.32
CA GLU A 77 4.76 7.28 16.48
C GLU A 77 3.67 8.26 16.03
N ALA A 78 3.98 9.14 15.07
CA ALA A 78 2.99 10.05 14.51
C ALA A 78 1.82 9.29 13.84
N MET A 79 2.12 8.24 13.08
CA MET A 79 1.10 7.41 12.43
C MET A 79 0.16 6.76 13.47
N LYS A 80 0.73 6.24 14.56
CA LYS A 80 -0.04 5.67 15.67
C LYS A 80 -0.97 6.70 16.30
N GLU A 81 -0.49 7.89 16.61
CA GLU A 81 -1.31 8.97 17.17
C GLU A 81 -2.46 9.36 16.22
N GLN A 82 -2.18 9.48 14.92
CA GLN A 82 -3.20 9.81 13.93
C GLN A 82 -4.25 8.71 13.81
N HIS A 83 -3.84 7.44 13.74
CA HIS A 83 -4.78 6.33 13.67
C HIS A 83 -5.58 6.14 14.96
N GLU A 84 -5.01 6.45 16.13
CA GLU A 84 -5.74 6.47 17.39
C GLU A 84 -6.84 7.55 17.37
N ASN A 85 -6.51 8.75 16.92
CA ASN A 85 -7.46 9.85 16.82
C ASN A 85 -8.57 9.54 15.81
N GLN A 86 -8.21 9.02 14.64
CA GLN A 86 -9.17 8.57 13.63
C GLN A 86 -10.08 7.48 14.19
N TYR A 87 -9.53 6.49 14.90
CA TYR A 87 -10.31 5.44 15.55
C TYR A 87 -11.32 5.99 16.57
N LYS A 88 -10.91 6.96 17.40
CA LYS A 88 -11.81 7.65 18.34
C LYS A 88 -12.94 8.39 17.61
N ILE A 89 -12.61 9.14 16.56
CA ILE A 89 -13.58 9.88 15.75
C ILE A 89 -14.61 8.91 15.13
N VAL A 90 -14.16 7.87 14.42
CA VAL A 90 -15.09 6.95 13.75
C VAL A 90 -15.91 6.12 14.73
N THR A 91 -15.39 5.84 15.92
CA THR A 91 -16.15 5.20 16.99
C THR A 91 -17.29 6.11 17.46
N ALA A 92 -17.04 7.41 17.61
CA ALA A 92 -18.07 8.39 17.94
C ALA A 92 -19.10 8.57 16.82
N LEU A 93 -18.70 8.49 15.54
CA LEU A 93 -19.61 8.58 14.39
C LEU A 93 -20.71 7.51 14.38
N ARG A 94 -20.52 6.38 15.07
CA ARG A 94 -21.56 5.35 15.22
C ARG A 94 -22.84 5.88 15.88
N TYR A 95 -22.71 6.90 16.74
CA TYR A 95 -23.80 7.47 17.51
C TYR A 95 -24.43 8.72 16.88
N LEU A 96 -23.91 9.17 15.74
CA LEU A 96 -24.36 10.39 15.09
C LEU A 96 -25.73 10.16 14.44
N ASP A 97 -26.74 10.94 14.84
CA ASP A 97 -28.07 10.86 14.24
C ASP A 97 -28.08 11.48 12.84
N MET A 98 -28.56 10.71 11.87
CA MET A 98 -28.65 11.11 10.46
C MET A 98 -30.09 11.06 9.94
N SER A 99 -31.07 11.04 10.86
CA SER A 99 -32.50 11.04 10.58
C SER A 99 -32.94 12.19 9.65
N GLN A 100 -32.28 13.35 9.75
CA GLN A 100 -32.58 14.54 8.94
C GLN A 100 -31.80 14.63 7.61
N SER A 101 -30.95 13.65 7.28
CA SER A 101 -30.18 13.68 6.03
C SER A 101 -31.04 13.29 4.82
N THR A 102 -30.77 13.92 3.67
CA THR A 102 -31.38 13.54 2.38
C THR A 102 -31.09 12.08 2.09
N LYS A 103 -32.13 11.34 1.67
CA LYS A 103 -32.01 9.90 1.45
C LYS A 103 -31.50 9.58 0.05
N GLU A 104 -31.81 10.45 -0.91
CA GLU A 104 -31.40 10.31 -2.29
C GLU A 104 -29.91 10.58 -2.50
N THR A 105 -29.30 9.80 -3.38
CA THR A 105 -27.96 10.01 -3.89
C THR A 105 -27.97 11.17 -4.89
N SER A 106 -27.21 12.22 -4.55
CA SER A 106 -26.89 13.30 -5.49
C SER A 106 -25.65 12.95 -6.30
N ASP A 107 -25.43 13.64 -7.42
CA ASP A 107 -24.21 13.47 -8.21
C ASP A 107 -22.96 13.76 -7.36
N GLN A 108 -23.06 14.73 -6.45
CA GLN A 108 -21.99 15.04 -5.50
C GLN A 108 -21.76 13.88 -4.51
N HIS A 109 -22.81 13.26 -3.98
CA HIS A 109 -22.66 12.08 -3.12
C HIS A 109 -21.92 10.95 -3.85
N HIS A 110 -22.31 10.68 -5.09
CA HIS A 110 -21.66 9.66 -5.93
C HIS A 110 -20.19 9.99 -6.20
N GLU A 111 -19.88 11.24 -6.58
CA GLU A 111 -18.51 11.69 -6.82
C GLU A 111 -17.62 11.52 -5.57
N ARG A 112 -18.15 11.84 -4.38
CA ARG A 112 -17.42 11.64 -3.11
C ARG A 112 -17.16 10.17 -2.81
N THR A 113 -18.10 9.28 -3.11
CA THR A 113 -17.89 7.83 -2.97
C THR A 113 -16.78 7.33 -3.91
N VAL A 114 -16.80 7.78 -5.16
CA VAL A 114 -15.76 7.45 -6.17
C VAL A 114 -14.38 7.94 -5.69
N GLN A 115 -14.29 9.19 -5.23
CA GLN A 115 -13.05 9.75 -4.68
C GLN A 115 -12.55 8.95 -3.47
N LEU A 116 -13.44 8.61 -2.53
CA LEU A 116 -13.08 7.80 -1.37
C LEU A 116 -12.53 6.43 -1.80
N TRP A 117 -13.18 5.77 -2.75
CA TRP A 117 -12.73 4.49 -3.26
C TRP A 117 -11.29 4.57 -3.81
N HIS A 118 -11.00 5.58 -4.63
CA HIS A 118 -9.65 5.79 -5.16
C HIS A 118 -8.61 6.03 -4.06
N VAL A 119 -8.93 6.85 -3.06
CA VAL A 119 -8.02 7.12 -1.94
C VAL A 119 -7.73 5.85 -1.14
N VAL A 120 -8.73 5.02 -0.88
CA VAL A 120 -8.56 3.75 -0.14
C VAL A 120 -7.71 2.76 -0.95
N GLN A 121 -7.92 2.67 -2.26
CA GLN A 121 -7.12 1.81 -3.14
C GLN A 121 -5.65 2.25 -3.19
N GLU A 122 -5.40 3.56 -3.28
CA GLU A 122 -4.05 4.10 -3.26
C GLU A 122 -3.39 3.87 -1.90
N TRP A 123 -4.13 4.07 -0.80
CA TRP A 123 -3.64 3.78 0.54
C TRP A 123 -3.25 2.31 0.71
N HIS A 124 -4.07 1.36 0.23
CA HIS A 124 -3.74 -0.06 0.22
C HIS A 124 -2.42 -0.33 -0.53
N SER A 125 -2.28 0.24 -1.74
CA SER A 125 -1.07 0.08 -2.56
C SER A 125 0.17 0.62 -1.87
N GLN A 126 0.09 1.85 -1.34
CA GLN A 126 1.22 2.52 -0.71
C GLN A 126 1.64 1.87 0.61
N CYS A 127 0.67 1.38 1.40
CA CYS A 127 0.95 0.60 2.61
C CYS A 127 1.77 -0.65 2.27
N GLY A 128 1.33 -1.43 1.27
CA GLY A 128 2.06 -2.62 0.82
C GLY A 128 3.45 -2.31 0.27
N LYS A 129 3.60 -1.23 -0.52
CA LYS A 129 4.89 -0.79 -1.05
C LYS A 129 5.86 -0.37 0.05
N LEU A 130 5.40 0.39 1.05
CA LEU A 130 6.22 0.82 2.17
C LEU A 130 6.83 -0.38 2.89
N MET A 131 6.00 -1.36 3.26
CA MET A 131 6.45 -2.54 3.99
C MET A 131 7.37 -3.43 3.14
N THR A 132 7.01 -3.65 1.87
CA THR A 132 7.80 -4.46 0.95
C THR A 132 9.19 -3.84 0.71
N HIS A 133 9.26 -2.55 0.42
CA HIS A 133 10.53 -1.89 0.15
C HIS A 133 11.42 -1.82 1.38
N GLN A 134 10.86 -1.61 2.58
CA GLN A 134 11.64 -1.69 3.83
C GLN A 134 12.25 -3.07 4.01
N ARG A 135 11.47 -4.15 3.86
CA ARG A 135 11.98 -5.54 3.95
C ARG A 135 13.09 -5.81 2.94
N LEU A 136 12.87 -5.44 1.67
CA LEU A 136 13.84 -5.64 0.60
C LEU A 136 15.15 -4.88 0.86
N TYR A 137 15.05 -3.63 1.31
CA TYR A 137 16.21 -2.80 1.62
C TYR A 137 17.05 -3.41 2.74
N ILE A 138 16.41 -3.81 3.86
CA ILE A 138 17.11 -4.41 4.99
C ILE A 138 17.70 -5.79 4.63
N LYS A 139 16.99 -6.60 3.85
CA LYS A 139 17.51 -7.88 3.35
C LYS A 139 18.73 -7.69 2.44
N ALA A 140 18.70 -6.70 1.56
CA ALA A 140 19.84 -6.37 0.69
C ALA A 140 21.06 -5.93 1.52
N LEU A 141 20.87 -5.11 2.55
CA LEU A 141 21.93 -4.68 3.45
C LEU A 141 22.51 -5.84 4.27
N ASN A 142 21.67 -6.74 4.80
CA ASN A 142 22.13 -7.93 5.51
C ASN A 142 22.96 -8.85 4.60
N ASN A 143 22.52 -9.07 3.36
CA ASN A 143 23.26 -9.85 2.38
C ASN A 143 24.61 -9.20 2.04
N TRP A 144 24.64 -7.89 1.81
CA TRP A 144 25.89 -7.16 1.60
C TRP A 144 26.81 -7.29 2.81
N LEU A 145 26.29 -7.12 4.03
CA LEU A 145 27.09 -7.21 5.25
C LEU A 145 27.72 -8.60 5.41
N ASN A 146 26.97 -9.68 5.15
CA ASN A 146 27.47 -11.06 5.22
C ASN A 146 28.67 -11.31 4.29
N LEU A 147 28.72 -10.67 3.12
CA LEU A 147 29.86 -10.76 2.20
C LEU A 147 31.10 -10.02 2.72
N ASN A 148 30.92 -8.99 3.55
CA ASN A 148 32.00 -8.13 4.04
C ASN A 148 32.49 -8.51 5.45
N LEU A 149 31.84 -9.47 6.13
CA LEU A 149 32.23 -9.95 7.46
C LEU A 149 33.16 -11.17 7.44
N ILE A 150 33.38 -11.80 6.28
CA ILE A 150 34.24 -12.98 6.16
C ILE A 150 35.70 -12.57 6.40
N PRO A 151 36.39 -13.10 7.44
CA PRO A 151 37.79 -12.83 7.64
C PRO A 151 38.58 -13.44 6.48
N VAL A 152 39.31 -12.61 5.72
CA VAL A 152 40.28 -13.15 4.77
C VAL A 152 41.45 -13.72 5.56
N ASP A 153 41.72 -15.02 5.40
CA ASP A 153 42.82 -15.75 6.03
C ASP A 153 44.19 -15.27 5.50
N THR A 154 44.67 -14.16 6.04
CA THR A 154 46.01 -13.61 5.83
C THR A 154 47.05 -14.25 6.76
N ASN A 155 46.92 -15.55 7.05
CA ASN A 155 47.90 -16.26 7.87
C ASN A 155 49.18 -16.58 7.08
N LEU A 156 50.18 -15.71 7.19
CA LEU A 156 51.59 -16.04 7.04
C LEU A 156 52.34 -15.56 8.29
N LYS A 157 52.18 -16.36 9.36
CA LYS A 157 52.76 -16.22 10.70
C LYS A 157 52.31 -14.98 11.47
N GLU A 158 51.68 -15.25 12.62
CA GLU A 158 51.66 -14.38 13.79
C GLU A 158 52.90 -13.47 13.88
N LYS A 159 52.66 -12.21 14.25
CA LYS A 159 53.61 -11.10 14.42
C LYS A 159 53.77 -10.18 13.21
N VAL A 160 52.66 -9.67 12.69
CA VAL A 160 52.61 -8.25 12.32
C VAL A 160 51.43 -7.66 13.09
N SER A 161 51.73 -6.69 13.94
CA SER A 161 50.86 -6.01 14.90
C SER A 161 49.65 -5.36 14.23
N SER A 162 48.69 -6.17 13.80
CA SER A 162 47.40 -5.68 13.30
C SER A 162 46.44 -5.59 14.48
N PRO A 163 45.76 -4.45 14.71
CA PRO A 163 44.76 -4.33 15.75
C PRO A 163 43.75 -5.47 15.63
N GLN A 164 43.40 -6.11 16.75
CA GLN A 164 42.34 -7.12 16.79
C GLN A 164 41.10 -6.55 16.09
N ARG A 165 40.73 -7.12 14.94
CA ARG A 165 39.52 -6.74 14.20
C ARG A 165 38.34 -6.81 15.17
N SER A 166 37.56 -5.73 15.29
CA SER A 166 36.36 -5.70 16.12
C SER A 166 35.47 -6.88 15.74
N ARG A 167 35.31 -7.81 16.68
CA ARG A 167 34.76 -9.15 16.42
C ARG A 167 33.27 -9.15 16.04
N SER A 168 32.59 -8.01 16.14
CA SER A 168 31.23 -7.76 15.63
C SER A 168 30.97 -6.24 15.56
N PRO A 169 30.82 -5.63 14.37
CA PRO A 169 30.52 -4.20 14.25
C PRO A 169 29.06 -3.89 14.66
N PRO A 170 28.76 -2.73 15.28
CA PRO A 170 27.41 -2.39 15.76
C PRO A 170 26.31 -2.43 14.68
N ILE A 171 26.67 -2.19 13.43
CA ILE A 171 25.78 -2.31 12.28
C ILE A 171 25.21 -3.72 12.11
N GLN A 172 25.96 -4.76 12.51
CA GLN A 172 25.53 -6.15 12.40
C GLN A 172 24.36 -6.44 13.35
N SER A 173 24.51 -6.06 14.62
CA SER A 173 23.42 -6.19 15.59
C SER A 173 22.18 -5.40 15.19
N LEU A 174 22.36 -4.21 14.61
CA LEU A 174 21.25 -3.37 14.16
C LEU A 174 20.50 -4.02 12.99
N LEU A 175 21.20 -4.42 11.93
CA LEU A 175 20.55 -4.97 10.72
C LEU A 175 19.92 -6.34 10.95
N HIS A 176 20.50 -7.18 11.81
CA HIS A 176 19.89 -8.45 12.22
C HIS A 176 18.58 -8.20 12.97
N ALA A 177 18.63 -7.38 14.02
CA ALA A 177 17.43 -7.05 14.80
C ALA A 177 16.35 -6.39 13.92
N TRP A 178 16.75 -5.49 13.01
CA TRP A 178 15.80 -4.86 12.08
C TRP A 178 15.15 -5.88 11.14
N GLY A 179 15.93 -6.81 10.60
CA GLY A 179 15.42 -7.92 9.78
C GLY A 179 14.39 -8.74 10.54
N ASP A 180 14.76 -9.24 11.72
CA ASP A 180 13.89 -10.06 12.58
C ASP A 180 12.60 -9.32 12.95
N TYR A 181 12.71 -8.03 13.28
CA TYR A 181 11.58 -7.19 13.63
C TYR A 181 10.62 -6.97 12.47
N LEU A 182 11.14 -6.73 11.27
CA LEU A 182 10.30 -6.64 10.08
C LEU A 182 9.63 -7.98 9.78
N ASP A 183 10.35 -9.10 9.85
CA ASP A 183 9.81 -10.44 9.60
C ASP A 183 8.66 -10.80 10.55
N ASN A 184 8.71 -10.34 11.80
CA ASN A 184 7.62 -10.51 12.77
C ASN A 184 6.48 -9.50 12.63
N LEU A 185 6.74 -8.31 12.09
CA LEU A 185 5.73 -7.26 11.93
C LEU A 185 4.87 -7.53 10.68
N SER A 186 3.78 -8.28 10.82
CA SER A 186 2.88 -8.60 9.72
C SER A 186 1.97 -7.41 9.35
N ASP A 187 2.01 -6.99 8.09
CA ASP A 187 1.12 -5.98 7.51
C ASP A 187 -0.13 -6.59 6.84
N GLU A 188 -0.28 -7.91 6.88
CA GLU A 188 -1.35 -8.64 6.17
C GLU A 188 -2.75 -8.26 6.67
N LEU A 189 -2.93 -8.19 7.99
CA LEU A 189 -4.22 -7.80 8.59
C LEU A 189 -4.59 -6.37 8.23
N ALA A 190 -3.62 -5.44 8.28
CA ALA A 190 -3.84 -4.04 7.93
C ALA A 190 -4.23 -3.89 6.45
N ARG A 191 -3.48 -4.53 5.54
CA ARG A 191 -3.80 -4.54 4.11
C ARG A 191 -5.16 -5.15 3.82
N THR A 192 -5.47 -6.28 4.45
CA THR A 192 -6.76 -6.97 4.28
C THR A 192 -7.91 -6.10 4.75
N ALA A 193 -7.76 -5.39 5.88
CA ALA A 193 -8.75 -4.44 6.36
C ALA A 193 -8.99 -3.30 5.36
N ILE A 194 -7.93 -2.68 4.82
CA ILE A 194 -8.06 -1.61 3.81
C ILE A 194 -8.74 -2.15 2.54
N SER A 195 -8.31 -3.31 2.05
CA SER A 195 -8.89 -3.94 0.84
C SER A 195 -10.36 -4.33 1.04
N SER A 196 -10.73 -4.85 2.21
CA SER A 196 -12.12 -5.17 2.55
C SER A 196 -12.98 -3.91 2.57
N PHE A 197 -12.48 -2.84 3.19
CA PHE A 197 -13.17 -1.55 3.18
C PHE A 197 -13.31 -0.98 1.76
N ALA A 198 -12.30 -1.10 0.91
CA ALA A 198 -12.39 -0.70 -0.49
C ALA A 198 -13.52 -1.44 -1.24
N ALA A 199 -13.68 -2.74 -1.00
CA ALA A 199 -14.76 -3.54 -1.59
C ALA A 199 -16.15 -3.10 -1.10
N VAL A 200 -16.26 -2.70 0.17
CA VAL A 200 -17.49 -2.13 0.73
C VAL A 200 -17.83 -0.79 0.06
N VAL A 201 -16.87 0.12 -0.06
CA VAL A 201 -17.07 1.41 -0.75
C VAL A 201 -17.44 1.19 -2.22
N HIS A 202 -16.80 0.23 -2.89
CA HIS A 202 -17.15 -0.15 -4.26
C HIS A 202 -18.60 -0.64 -4.37
N THR A 203 -19.06 -1.46 -3.41
CA THR A 203 -20.44 -1.95 -3.38
C THR A 203 -21.45 -0.79 -3.22
N ILE A 204 -21.15 0.18 -2.34
CA ILE A 204 -21.94 1.40 -2.19
C ILE A 204 -21.99 2.17 -3.51
N MET A 205 -20.84 2.35 -4.16
CA MET A 205 -20.73 3.03 -5.45
C MET A 205 -21.61 2.38 -6.52
N GLN A 206 -21.63 1.04 -6.62
CA GLN A 206 -22.50 0.33 -7.56
C GLN A 206 -23.98 0.53 -7.24
N GLN A 207 -24.35 0.50 -5.96
CA GLN A 207 -25.74 0.74 -5.54
C GLN A 207 -26.20 2.17 -5.88
N GLN A 208 -25.32 3.16 -5.71
CA GLN A 208 -25.55 4.55 -6.13
C GLN A 208 -25.73 4.67 -7.64
N VAL A 209 -24.96 3.95 -8.45
CA VAL A 209 -25.12 3.94 -9.91
C VAL A 209 -26.49 3.41 -10.33
N GLU A 210 -26.98 2.34 -9.70
CA GLU A 210 -28.32 1.81 -9.99
C GLU A 210 -29.44 2.76 -9.54
N GLU A 211 -29.25 3.46 -8.41
CA GLU A 211 -30.18 4.50 -7.97
C GLU A 211 -30.26 5.67 -8.97
N LEU A 212 -29.11 6.15 -9.46
CA LEU A 212 -29.05 7.23 -10.44
C LEU A 212 -29.70 6.83 -11.78
N LYS A 213 -29.56 5.58 -12.22
CA LYS A 213 -30.28 5.06 -13.39
C LYS A 213 -31.80 5.11 -13.21
N LEU A 214 -32.31 4.81 -12.01
CA LEU A 214 -33.75 4.92 -11.73
C LEU A 214 -34.22 6.37 -11.74
N ARG A 215 -33.41 7.31 -11.21
CA ARG A 215 -33.68 8.75 -11.31
C ARG A 215 -33.81 9.18 -12.78
N ASP A 216 -32.85 8.81 -13.62
CA ASP A 216 -32.84 9.17 -15.04
C ASP A 216 -34.06 8.55 -15.76
N LYS A 217 -34.44 7.32 -15.41
CA LYS A 217 -35.67 6.66 -15.92
C LYS A 217 -36.94 7.44 -15.52
N CYS A 218 -37.04 7.91 -14.28
CA CYS A 218 -38.16 8.73 -13.83
C CYS A 218 -38.25 10.03 -14.63
N GLU A 219 -37.11 10.69 -14.88
CA GLU A 219 -37.07 11.91 -15.69
C GLU A 219 -37.54 11.66 -17.13
N ASP A 220 -37.15 10.54 -17.73
CA ASP A 220 -37.56 10.19 -19.09
C ASP A 220 -39.05 9.84 -19.17
N THR A 221 -39.58 9.05 -18.23
CA THR A 221 -41.02 8.77 -18.14
C THR A 221 -41.81 10.07 -17.89
N ARG A 222 -41.30 11.01 -17.10
CA ARG A 222 -41.92 12.33 -16.86
C ARG A 222 -41.94 13.20 -18.11
N LYS A 223 -40.86 13.22 -18.90
CA LYS A 223 -40.81 13.92 -20.20
C LYS A 223 -41.82 13.31 -21.18
N GLU A 224 -41.93 11.99 -21.23
CA GLU A 224 -42.91 11.30 -22.08
C GLU A 224 -44.35 11.60 -21.63
N LEU A 225 -44.63 11.60 -20.32
CA LEU A 225 -45.94 11.98 -19.79
C LEU A 225 -46.31 13.40 -20.21
N ALA A 226 -45.40 14.37 -20.01
CA ALA A 226 -45.63 15.76 -20.40
C ALA A 226 -45.94 15.88 -21.91
N ARG A 227 -45.19 15.15 -22.75
CA ARG A 227 -45.42 15.11 -24.20
C ARG A 227 -46.79 14.50 -24.56
N ARG A 228 -47.17 13.39 -23.93
CA ARG A 228 -48.45 12.70 -24.15
C ARG A 228 -49.64 13.53 -23.70
N THR A 229 -49.53 14.16 -22.53
CA THR A 229 -50.55 15.08 -22.00
C THR A 229 -50.74 16.25 -22.94
N GLN A 230 -49.67 16.90 -23.40
CA GLN A 230 -49.77 18.01 -24.36
C GLN A 230 -50.43 17.57 -25.68
N GLN A 231 -50.03 16.42 -26.22
CA GLN A 231 -50.65 15.87 -27.45
C GLN A 231 -52.14 15.57 -27.27
N PHE A 232 -52.53 15.06 -26.11
CA PHE A 232 -53.93 14.82 -25.77
C PHE A 232 -54.72 16.13 -25.66
N GLU A 233 -54.20 17.12 -24.93
CA GLU A 233 -54.83 18.43 -24.77
C GLU A 233 -55.03 19.16 -26.10
N ASP A 234 -53.99 19.19 -26.95
CA ASP A 234 -54.05 19.81 -28.27
C ASP A 234 -55.06 19.12 -29.19
N TRP A 235 -55.11 17.79 -29.16
CA TRP A 235 -56.09 17.01 -29.92
C TRP A 235 -57.50 17.24 -29.39
N ASN A 236 -57.70 17.18 -28.07
CA ASN A 236 -58.99 17.35 -27.43
C ASN A 236 -59.56 18.75 -27.69
N LYS A 237 -58.72 19.80 -27.63
CA LYS A 237 -59.13 21.17 -27.97
C LYS A 237 -59.60 21.29 -29.42
N LYS A 238 -58.85 20.72 -30.38
CA LYS A 238 -59.25 20.69 -31.80
C LYS A 238 -60.52 19.88 -32.03
N TYR A 239 -60.68 18.77 -31.31
CA TYR A 239 -61.85 17.91 -31.38
C TYR A 239 -63.10 18.63 -30.87
N MET A 240 -63.01 19.29 -29.70
CA MET A 240 -64.12 20.08 -29.13
C MET A 240 -64.52 21.27 -30.00
N GLN A 241 -63.57 21.90 -30.70
CA GLN A 241 -63.85 23.01 -31.65
C GLN A 241 -64.59 22.56 -32.93
N LYS A 242 -64.46 21.29 -33.32
CA LYS A 242 -65.13 20.74 -34.51
C LYS A 242 -66.53 20.21 -34.24
N ARG A 243 -66.96 20.18 -32.98
CA ARG A 243 -68.25 19.60 -32.56
C ARG A 243 -69.40 20.61 -32.77
N THR A 244 -70.35 20.30 -33.64
CA THR A 244 -71.60 21.07 -33.86
C THR A 244 -72.68 20.78 -32.79
N PRO A 245 -73.70 21.64 -32.61
CA PRO A 245 -74.75 21.47 -31.59
C PRO A 245 -75.62 20.21 -31.80
N PRO A 246 -76.30 19.72 -30.74
CA PRO A 246 -76.62 18.30 -30.58
C PRO A 246 -77.85 17.81 -31.34
N ASP A 247 -77.72 16.63 -31.95
CA ASP A 247 -78.84 15.69 -32.15
C ASP A 247 -78.53 14.44 -31.31
N GLU A 248 -79.50 13.98 -30.51
CA GLU A 248 -79.25 13.09 -29.36
C GLU A 248 -79.17 11.59 -29.69
N MET A 249 -79.40 11.19 -30.95
CA MET A 249 -79.56 9.78 -31.36
C MET A 249 -78.49 9.23 -32.32
N ASP A 250 -77.30 9.84 -32.41
CA ASP A 250 -76.26 9.45 -33.37
C ASP A 250 -75.30 8.35 -32.85
N PRO A 251 -75.21 7.16 -33.52
CA PRO A 251 -74.23 6.12 -33.19
C PRO A 251 -72.75 6.55 -33.36
N GLU A 252 -72.43 7.55 -34.20
CA GLU A 252 -71.05 8.10 -34.29
C GLU A 252 -70.59 8.69 -32.94
N ARG A 253 -71.53 9.15 -32.11
CA ARG A 253 -71.24 9.77 -30.80
C ARG A 253 -70.74 8.77 -29.76
N ALA A 254 -71.11 7.49 -29.89
CA ALA A 254 -70.61 6.43 -29.03
C ALA A 254 -69.14 6.08 -29.35
N GLN A 255 -68.80 6.00 -30.65
CA GLN A 255 -67.41 5.83 -31.12
C GLN A 255 -66.51 7.02 -30.74
N ASP A 256 -67.04 8.23 -30.85
CA ASP A 256 -66.33 9.44 -30.47
C ASP A 256 -65.97 9.49 -28.97
N LYS A 257 -66.87 9.01 -28.11
CA LYS A 257 -66.61 8.86 -26.67
C LYS A 257 -65.52 7.82 -26.41
N ASP A 258 -65.56 6.71 -27.15
CA ASP A 258 -64.60 5.61 -27.05
C ASP A 258 -63.18 6.08 -27.43
N ILE A 259 -63.03 6.88 -28.49
CA ILE A 259 -61.72 7.44 -28.92
C ILE A 259 -61.14 8.41 -27.87
N VAL A 260 -61.98 9.23 -27.24
CA VAL A 260 -61.54 10.14 -26.17
C VAL A 260 -61.05 9.33 -24.96
N GLU A 261 -61.79 8.32 -24.55
CA GLU A 261 -61.41 7.45 -23.42
C GLU A 261 -60.17 6.62 -23.75
N GLU A 262 -60.01 6.10 -24.97
CA GLU A 262 -58.79 5.41 -25.41
C GLU A 262 -57.56 6.31 -25.29
N ARG A 263 -57.62 7.53 -25.84
CA ARG A 263 -56.48 8.48 -25.77
C ARG A 263 -56.18 8.93 -24.36
N LYS A 264 -57.21 9.10 -23.53
CA LYS A 264 -57.06 9.43 -22.11
C LYS A 264 -56.44 8.26 -21.33
N SER A 265 -56.86 7.02 -21.60
CA SER A 265 -56.27 5.82 -21.03
C SER A 265 -54.78 5.69 -21.37
N ALA A 266 -54.38 6.06 -22.59
CA ALA A 266 -52.98 6.03 -23.00
C ALA A 266 -52.11 7.02 -22.20
N VAL A 267 -52.65 8.19 -21.82
CA VAL A 267 -51.97 9.12 -20.90
C VAL A 267 -51.92 8.54 -19.48
N GLU A 268 -53.01 7.95 -19.01
CA GLU A 268 -53.08 7.37 -17.66
C GLU A 268 -52.10 6.19 -17.49
N VAL A 269 -51.90 5.36 -18.52
CA VAL A 269 -50.89 4.27 -18.50
C VAL A 269 -49.48 4.82 -18.29
N VAL A 270 -49.12 5.93 -18.94
CA VAL A 270 -47.81 6.57 -18.76
C VAL A 270 -47.68 7.20 -17.38
N LYS A 271 -48.78 7.76 -16.86
CA LYS A 271 -48.84 8.33 -15.52
C LYS A 271 -48.67 7.26 -14.44
N GLN A 272 -49.38 6.14 -14.54
CA GLN A 272 -49.24 5.01 -13.63
C GLN A 272 -47.80 4.46 -13.64
N ARG A 273 -47.20 4.34 -14.83
CA ARG A 273 -45.79 3.94 -14.95
C ARG A 273 -44.83 4.93 -14.27
N LEU A 274 -45.10 6.24 -14.34
CA LEU A 274 -44.29 7.24 -13.63
C LEU A 274 -44.40 7.06 -12.11
N GLU A 275 -45.60 6.82 -11.59
CA GLU A 275 -45.83 6.55 -10.16
C GLU A 275 -45.05 5.30 -9.70
N GLU A 276 -45.07 4.22 -10.49
CA GLU A 276 -44.29 3.00 -10.23
C GLU A 276 -42.76 3.24 -10.28
N ASP A 277 -42.29 4.00 -11.28
CA ASP A 277 -40.88 4.35 -11.42
C ASP A 277 -40.39 5.22 -10.24
N GLU A 278 -41.20 6.20 -9.81
CA GLU A 278 -40.91 7.10 -8.68
C GLU A 278 -40.90 6.35 -7.34
N GLU A 279 -41.84 5.42 -7.13
CA GLU A 279 -41.85 4.56 -5.94
C GLU A 279 -40.60 3.66 -5.90
N ALA A 280 -40.23 3.05 -7.02
CA ALA A 280 -39.03 2.24 -7.12
C ALA A 280 -37.75 3.05 -6.84
N TYR A 281 -37.67 4.28 -7.36
CA TYR A 281 -36.56 5.19 -7.09
C TYR A 281 -36.45 5.57 -5.60
N GLN A 282 -37.56 5.97 -4.97
CA GLN A 282 -37.60 6.32 -3.55
C GLN A 282 -37.21 5.15 -2.66
N ASN A 283 -37.74 3.95 -2.93
CA ASN A 283 -37.39 2.74 -2.20
C ASN A 283 -35.91 2.37 -2.35
N GLN A 284 -35.37 2.50 -3.57
CA GLN A 284 -33.95 2.28 -3.83
C GLN A 284 -33.09 3.29 -3.05
N GLY A 285 -33.42 4.58 -3.08
CA GLY A 285 -32.66 5.62 -2.37
C GLY A 285 -32.60 5.38 -0.87
N ILE A 286 -33.73 5.01 -0.23
CA ILE A 286 -33.76 4.60 1.18
C ILE A 286 -32.80 3.42 1.42
N GLN A 287 -32.88 2.38 0.57
CA GLN A 287 -32.06 1.19 0.73
C GLN A 287 -30.56 1.49 0.56
N VAL A 288 -30.17 2.26 -0.45
CA VAL A 288 -28.77 2.68 -0.67
C VAL A 288 -28.27 3.45 0.53
N ARG A 289 -29.06 4.40 1.05
CA ARG A 289 -28.69 5.20 2.22
C ARG A 289 -28.49 4.33 3.46
N GLU A 290 -29.47 3.48 3.79
CA GLU A 290 -29.40 2.61 4.97
C GLU A 290 -28.20 1.65 4.90
N LYS A 291 -27.98 1.01 3.75
CA LYS A 291 -26.85 0.11 3.53
C LYS A 291 -25.51 0.83 3.63
N SER A 292 -25.40 2.01 3.03
CA SER A 292 -24.19 2.84 3.09
C SER A 292 -23.87 3.23 4.52
N LEU A 293 -24.86 3.74 5.26
CA LEU A 293 -24.68 4.18 6.64
C LEU A 293 -24.31 3.01 7.57
N THR A 294 -25.00 1.88 7.44
CA THR A 294 -24.72 0.69 8.25
C THR A 294 -23.33 0.15 7.95
N SER A 295 -22.95 0.08 6.68
CA SER A 295 -21.62 -0.37 6.27
C SER A 295 -20.53 0.57 6.80
N MET A 296 -20.70 1.88 6.67
CA MET A 296 -19.73 2.85 7.16
C MET A 296 -19.61 2.82 8.69
N ARG A 297 -20.71 2.72 9.42
CA ARG A 297 -20.73 2.63 10.90
C ARG A 297 -20.09 1.36 11.45
N THR A 298 -20.04 0.28 10.66
CA THR A 298 -19.48 -1.01 11.10
C THR A 298 -18.03 -1.17 10.64
N GLN A 299 -17.74 -0.83 9.38
CA GLN A 299 -16.45 -1.12 8.75
C GLN A 299 -15.38 -0.05 9.04
N LEU A 300 -15.75 1.24 9.15
CA LEU A 300 -14.76 2.28 9.48
C LEU A 300 -14.11 2.09 10.86
N PRO A 301 -14.87 1.82 11.94
CA PRO A 301 -14.27 1.55 13.24
C PRO A 301 -13.34 0.35 13.22
N GLU A 302 -13.75 -0.74 12.56
CA GLU A 302 -12.93 -1.93 12.47
C GLU A 302 -11.64 -1.69 11.69
N LEU A 303 -11.72 -0.97 10.56
CA LEU A 303 -10.56 -0.55 9.78
C LEU A 303 -9.56 0.25 10.65
N PHE A 304 -10.02 1.31 11.31
CA PHE A 304 -9.12 2.15 12.09
C PHE A 304 -8.64 1.48 13.39
N ARG A 305 -9.40 0.51 13.94
CA ARG A 305 -8.92 -0.36 15.03
C ARG A 305 -7.72 -1.17 14.58
N VAL A 306 -7.81 -1.82 13.41
CA VAL A 306 -6.71 -2.61 12.84
C VAL A 306 -5.51 -1.72 12.54
N MET A 307 -5.72 -0.56 11.91
CA MET A 307 -4.64 0.39 11.59
C MET A 307 -3.96 0.96 12.83
N PHE A 308 -4.72 1.27 13.88
CA PHE A 308 -4.18 1.71 15.16
C PHE A 308 -3.32 0.61 15.81
N ASN A 309 -3.81 -0.63 15.85
CA ASN A 309 -3.05 -1.75 16.42
C ASN A 309 -1.76 -1.98 15.66
N PHE A 310 -1.81 -2.00 14.33
CA PHE A 310 -0.64 -2.19 13.47
C PHE A 310 0.39 -1.07 13.64
N SER A 311 -0.04 0.19 13.59
CA SER A 311 0.87 1.33 13.79
C SER A 311 1.44 1.39 15.22
N SER A 312 0.69 0.96 16.23
CA SER A 312 1.17 0.81 17.60
C SER A 312 2.25 -0.27 17.71
N GLU A 313 2.05 -1.42 17.08
CA GLU A 313 3.06 -2.48 17.00
C GLU A 313 4.32 -2.01 16.26
N ALA A 314 4.16 -1.36 15.11
CA ALA A 314 5.27 -0.80 14.35
C ALA A 314 6.04 0.26 15.15
N SER A 315 5.35 1.20 15.81
CA SER A 315 5.94 2.19 16.71
C SER A 315 6.74 1.53 17.83
N ASN A 316 6.19 0.51 18.49
CA ASN A 316 6.88 -0.22 19.55
C ASN A 316 8.14 -0.93 19.03
N THR A 317 8.04 -1.54 17.85
CA THR A 317 9.15 -2.23 17.18
C THR A 317 10.28 -1.27 16.83
N TYR A 318 9.96 -0.13 16.21
CA TYR A 318 10.95 0.88 15.87
C TYR A 318 11.51 1.61 17.10
N ARG A 319 10.75 1.73 18.20
CA ARG A 319 11.27 2.21 19.48
C ARG A 319 12.32 1.27 20.06
N LYS A 320 12.09 -0.05 20.02
CA LYS A 320 13.10 -1.06 20.43
C LYS A 320 14.33 -0.99 19.55
N LEU A 321 14.13 -0.88 18.22
CA LEU A 321 15.23 -0.79 17.26
C LEU A 321 16.08 0.47 17.49
N ARG A 322 15.44 1.60 17.82
CA ARG A 322 16.11 2.85 18.18
C ARG A 322 17.04 2.68 19.38
N SER A 323 16.64 1.92 20.40
CA SER A 323 17.50 1.60 21.54
C SER A 323 18.72 0.74 21.17
N ILE A 324 18.63 -0.08 20.12
CA ILE A 324 19.77 -0.85 19.59
C ILE A 324 20.70 0.06 18.77
N ALA A 325 20.13 0.99 18.01
CA ALA A 325 20.87 1.96 17.19
C ALA A 325 21.70 2.94 18.05
N HIS A 326 21.22 3.26 19.25
CA HIS A 326 21.87 4.15 20.22
C HIS A 326 22.26 3.38 21.49
N PRO A 327 23.30 2.52 21.46
CA PRO A 327 23.73 1.81 22.65
C PRO A 327 24.13 2.80 23.76
N PRO A 328 23.78 2.54 25.02
CA PRO A 328 24.12 3.44 26.12
C PRO A 328 25.64 3.62 26.19
N LYS A 329 26.09 4.89 26.32
CA LYS A 329 27.49 5.18 26.59
C LYS A 329 27.89 4.44 27.87
N PRO A 330 29.03 3.70 27.90
CA PRO A 330 29.50 3.12 29.15
C PRO A 330 29.68 4.25 30.16
N ASN A 331 29.05 4.10 31.34
CA ASN A 331 29.19 5.05 32.45
C ASN A 331 30.69 5.30 32.68
N ALA A 332 31.13 6.54 32.47
CA ALA A 332 32.44 7.00 32.88
C ALA A 332 32.42 7.15 34.41
N ASN A 333 32.47 6.02 35.12
CA ASN A 333 32.87 5.98 36.53
C ASN A 333 34.33 5.54 36.57
N SER A 334 35.22 6.51 36.73
CA SER A 334 36.55 6.33 37.32
C SER A 334 36.79 7.51 38.25
#